data_AF-X0RUE7-F1
#
_entry.id   AF-X0RUE7-F1
#
_cell.length_a   1.000
_cell.length_b   1.000
_cell.length_c   1.000
_cell.angle_alpha   90.00
_cell.angle_beta   90.00
_cell.angle_gamma   90.00
#
_symmetry.space_group_name_H-M   'P 1'
#
loop_
_entity.id
_entity.type
_entity.pdbx_description
1 polymer ?
#
loop_
_entity_poly.entity_id
_entity_poly.type
_entity_poly.pdbx_seq_one_letter_code
_entity_poly.pdbx_strand_id
1 'polypeptide(L)'
;MRQKNKSRISSFGSEAVISFRVNDKNGGAIANQKVNASLPQELVNTGLLTLDSAAAQVTDSKGMVSYNVSVPASLTAAQRTKLESIGGFVLTAKVTEASGASSSINSERIKVTAESETILNVKKHS
;
A
#
# COMPACT_ATOMS: atom_id res chain seq x y z
N MET A 1 -3.93 -5.80 -14.42
CA MET A 1 -4.01 -4.74 -13.39
C MET A 1 -3.00 -3.65 -13.77
N ARG A 2 -3.36 -2.36 -13.69
CA ARG A 2 -2.40 -1.24 -13.86
C ARG A 2 -2.36 -0.46 -12.55
N GLN A 3 -1.17 -0.20 -12.03
CA GLN A 3 -0.96 0.72 -10.91
C GLN A 3 -0.18 1.92 -11.42
N LYS A 4 -0.52 3.10 -10.92
CA LYS A 4 0.15 4.36 -11.22
C LYS A 4 0.27 5.07 -9.88
N ASN A 5 1.44 5.01 -9.24
CA ASN A 5 2.08 6.07 -8.44
C ASN A 5 3.29 5.52 -7.66
N LYS A 6 4.49 6.08 -7.92
CA LYS A 6 5.67 5.92 -7.05
C LYS A 6 5.39 6.60 -5.70
N SER A 7 4.78 5.89 -4.77
CA SER A 7 4.43 6.44 -3.45
C SER A 7 5.65 6.41 -2.54
N ARG A 8 5.98 7.56 -1.94
CA ARG A 8 7.02 7.71 -0.90
C ARG A 8 6.33 8.25 0.34
N ILE A 9 6.66 7.72 1.51
CA ILE A 9 6.10 8.12 2.80
C ILE A 9 7.21 8.36 3.84
N SER A 10 6.88 9.09 4.89
CA SER A 10 7.79 9.51 5.97
C SER A 10 7.89 8.49 7.09
N SER A 11 9.09 8.30 7.65
CA SER A 11 9.27 7.51 8.89
C SER A 11 8.77 8.24 10.16
N PHE A 12 8.35 9.52 10.06
CA PHE A 12 7.95 10.38 11.17
C PHE A 12 6.45 10.44 11.45
N GLY A 13 5.66 9.54 10.87
CA GLY A 13 4.21 9.58 10.97
C GLY A 13 3.59 10.04 9.66
N SER A 14 3.21 9.09 8.81
CA SER A 14 2.61 9.39 7.51
C SER A 14 1.68 8.28 7.06
N GLU A 15 0.78 8.61 6.13
CA GLU A 15 -0.20 7.66 5.61
C GLU A 15 -0.09 7.52 4.10
N ALA A 16 -0.42 6.33 3.59
CA ALA A 16 -0.52 6.00 2.19
C ALA A 16 -1.80 5.21 1.91
N VAL A 17 -2.56 5.70 0.93
CA VAL A 17 -3.71 4.98 0.39
C VAL A 17 -3.28 4.18 -0.83
N ILE A 18 -3.47 2.87 -0.77
CA ILE A 18 -3.10 1.93 -1.82
C ILE A 18 -4.37 1.32 -2.40
N SER A 19 -4.62 1.60 -3.68
CA SER A 19 -5.81 1.09 -4.38
C SER A 19 -5.44 -0.03 -5.35
N PHE A 20 -6.31 -1.04 -5.39
CA PHE A 20 -6.27 -2.13 -6.36
C PHE A 20 -7.56 -2.15 -7.15
N ARG A 21 -7.45 -2.44 -8.45
CA ARG A 21 -8.60 -2.65 -9.34
C ARG A 21 -8.65 -4.10 -9.81
N VAL A 22 -9.69 -4.82 -9.43
CA VAL A 22 -9.98 -6.17 -9.88
C VAL A 22 -10.83 -6.09 -11.14
N ASN A 23 -10.40 -6.84 -12.17
CA ASN A 23 -11.09 -6.90 -13.45
C ASN A 23 -11.22 -8.35 -13.91
N ASP A 24 -12.24 -8.64 -14.69
CA ASP A 24 -12.39 -9.90 -15.40
C ASP A 24 -11.40 -10.00 -16.58
N LYS A 25 -11.41 -11.16 -17.26
CA LYS A 25 -10.54 -11.44 -18.42
C LYS A 25 -10.78 -10.51 -19.61
N ASN A 26 -11.95 -9.88 -19.69
CA ASN A 26 -12.35 -8.94 -20.72
C ASN A 26 -12.11 -7.47 -20.32
N GLY A 27 -11.59 -7.21 -19.11
CA GLY A 27 -11.33 -5.88 -18.59
C GLY A 27 -12.51 -5.22 -17.87
N GLY A 28 -13.63 -5.94 -17.70
CA GLY A 28 -14.79 -5.51 -16.94
C GLY A 28 -14.49 -5.44 -15.43
N ALA A 29 -15.04 -4.46 -14.74
CA ALA A 29 -14.89 -4.32 -13.29
C ALA A 29 -15.68 -5.41 -12.56
N ILE A 30 -15.08 -6.06 -11.57
CA ILE A 30 -15.76 -7.05 -10.73
C ILE A 30 -16.10 -6.41 -9.39
N ALA A 31 -17.38 -6.20 -9.11
CA ALA A 31 -17.87 -5.70 -7.83
C ALA A 31 -18.09 -6.82 -6.81
N ASN A 32 -18.10 -6.49 -5.51
CA ASN A 32 -18.30 -7.41 -4.39
C ASN A 32 -17.29 -8.57 -4.33
N GLN A 33 -16.15 -8.44 -5.00
CA GLN A 33 -15.10 -9.44 -4.99
C GLN A 33 -14.28 -9.31 -3.72
N LYS A 34 -14.21 -10.39 -2.94
CA LYS A 34 -13.36 -10.45 -1.73
C LYS A 34 -11.89 -10.28 -2.09
N VAL A 35 -11.26 -9.32 -1.43
CA VAL A 35 -9.83 -9.04 -1.52
C VAL A 35 -9.28 -8.98 -0.10
N ASN A 36 -8.17 -9.69 0.14
CA ASN A 36 -7.47 -9.67 1.41
C ASN A 36 -6.09 -9.05 1.21
N ALA A 37 -5.85 -7.91 1.84
CA ALA A 37 -4.54 -7.28 1.87
C ALA A 37 -3.65 -7.87 2.97
N SER A 38 -2.35 -7.90 2.69
CA SER A 38 -1.32 -8.32 3.63
C SER A 38 -0.09 -7.43 3.49
N LEU A 39 0.34 -6.88 4.62
CA LEU A 39 1.62 -6.20 4.76
C LEU A 39 2.70 -7.20 5.18
N PRO A 40 4.00 -6.87 4.99
CA PRO A 40 5.08 -7.69 5.51
C PRO A 40 4.93 -7.85 7.03
N GLN A 41 4.75 -9.10 7.47
CA GLN A 41 4.44 -9.42 8.86
C GLN A 41 5.51 -8.90 9.82
N GLU A 42 6.78 -8.89 9.41
CA GLU A 42 7.86 -8.31 10.21
C GLU A 42 7.59 -6.85 10.57
N LEU A 43 7.12 -6.03 9.61
CA LEU A 43 6.88 -4.61 9.81
C LEU A 43 5.67 -4.35 10.72
N VAL A 44 4.61 -5.15 10.58
CA VAL A 44 3.41 -5.03 11.39
C VAL A 44 3.66 -5.55 12.82
N ASN A 45 4.29 -6.72 12.97
CA ASN A 45 4.56 -7.32 14.27
C ASN A 45 5.55 -6.51 15.11
N THR A 46 6.43 -5.74 14.48
CA THR A 46 7.35 -4.82 15.15
C THR A 46 6.77 -3.42 15.36
N GLY A 47 5.52 -3.19 14.94
CA GLY A 47 4.82 -1.91 15.06
C GLY A 47 5.39 -0.81 14.18
N LEU A 48 6.16 -1.13 13.14
CA LEU A 48 6.74 -0.16 12.21
C LEU A 48 5.74 0.34 11.16
N LEU A 49 4.74 -0.49 10.86
CA LEU A 49 3.64 -0.15 9.96
C LEU A 49 2.32 -0.64 10.54
N THR A 50 1.26 0.08 10.21
CA THR A 50 -0.11 -0.22 10.59
C THR A 50 -1.00 -0.24 9.36
N LEU A 51 -1.91 -1.21 9.29
CA LEU A 51 -2.98 -1.23 8.30
C LEU A 51 -4.23 -0.69 9.00
N ASP A 52 -4.58 0.56 8.74
CA ASP A 52 -5.69 1.25 9.43
C ASP A 52 -7.05 0.80 8.90
N SER A 53 -7.07 0.31 7.67
CA SER A 53 -8.25 -0.28 7.05
C SER A 53 -8.38 -1.78 7.35
N ALA A 54 -9.59 -2.35 7.23
CA ALA A 54 -9.75 -3.80 7.30
C ALA A 54 -8.90 -4.51 6.24
N ALA A 55 -8.22 -5.60 6.62
CA ALA A 55 -7.42 -6.41 5.70
C ALA A 55 -8.30 -7.12 4.67
N ALA A 56 -9.45 -7.65 5.08
CA ALA A 56 -10.45 -8.22 4.19
C ALA A 56 -11.49 -7.16 3.81
N GLN A 57 -11.58 -6.86 2.53
CA GLN A 57 -12.56 -5.94 1.96
C GLN A 57 -13.21 -6.56 0.72
N VAL A 58 -14.23 -5.88 0.19
CA VAL A 58 -14.85 -6.21 -1.08
C VAL A 58 -14.69 -5.05 -2.05
N THR A 59 -14.55 -5.36 -3.33
CA THR A 59 -14.47 -4.33 -4.37
C THR A 59 -15.80 -3.58 -4.54
N ASP A 60 -15.71 -2.30 -4.87
CA ASP A 60 -16.86 -1.45 -5.19
C ASP A 60 -17.42 -1.73 -6.61
N SER A 61 -18.43 -0.95 -7.02
CA SER A 61 -19.05 -1.05 -8.36
C SER A 61 -18.09 -0.80 -9.53
N LYS A 62 -16.92 -0.20 -9.29
CA LYS A 62 -15.85 0.03 -10.27
C LYS A 62 -14.74 -1.02 -10.18
N GLY A 63 -14.91 -2.04 -9.33
CA GLY A 63 -13.95 -3.10 -9.10
C GLY A 63 -12.77 -2.64 -8.26
N MET A 64 -12.91 -1.53 -7.52
CA MET A 64 -11.81 -0.95 -6.74
C MET A 64 -11.91 -1.29 -5.26
N VAL A 65 -10.76 -1.44 -4.63
CA VAL A 65 -10.59 -1.57 -3.18
C VAL A 65 -9.39 -0.72 -2.76
N SER A 66 -9.47 -0.08 -1.61
CA SER A 66 -8.42 0.82 -1.12
C SER A 66 -8.04 0.45 0.31
N TYR A 67 -6.74 0.45 0.57
CA TYR A 67 -6.19 0.14 1.87
C TYR A 67 -5.40 1.34 2.39
N ASN A 68 -5.70 1.77 3.62
CA ASN A 68 -4.92 2.81 4.28
C ASN A 68 -3.82 2.16 5.11
N VAL A 69 -2.59 2.54 4.84
CA VAL A 69 -1.42 2.09 5.57
C VAL A 69 -0.74 3.31 6.18
N SER A 70 -0.40 3.23 7.45
CA SER A 70 0.30 4.29 8.15
C SER A 70 1.63 3.83 8.72
N VAL A 71 2.54 4.79 8.81
CA VAL A 71 3.71 4.73 9.68
C VAL A 71 3.30 5.42 10.98
N PRO A 72 3.42 4.78 12.15
CA PRO A 72 3.10 5.43 13.42
C PRO A 72 3.99 6.66 13.67
N ALA A 73 3.42 7.76 14.16
CA ALA A 73 4.22 8.92 14.59
C ALA A 73 5.01 8.64 15.88
N SER A 74 4.59 7.64 16.66
CA SER A 74 5.18 7.26 17.94
C SER A 74 6.39 6.32 17.84
N LEU A 75 6.98 6.16 16.64
CA LEU A 75 8.15 5.29 16.48
C LEU A 75 9.37 5.84 17.23
N THR A 76 10.02 4.96 18.00
CA THR A 76 11.32 5.26 18.61
C THR A 76 12.39 5.51 17.53
N ALA A 77 13.49 6.17 17.89
CA ALA A 77 14.60 6.40 16.96
C ALA A 77 15.12 5.10 16.33
N ALA A 78 15.28 4.03 17.13
CA ALA A 78 15.73 2.73 16.65
C ALA A 78 14.73 2.08 15.67
N GLN A 79 13.43 2.18 15.95
CA GLN A 79 12.39 1.70 15.04
C GLN A 79 12.39 2.46 13.72
N ARG A 80 12.54 3.79 13.75
CA ARG A 80 12.65 4.62 12.54
C ARG A 80 13.86 4.23 11.71
N THR A 81 15.04 4.12 12.33
CA THR A 81 16.26 3.66 11.63
C THR A 81 16.07 2.26 11.01
N LYS A 82 15.39 1.34 11.71
CA LYS A 82 15.08 0.02 11.14
C LYS A 82 14.17 0.14 9.91
N LEU A 83 13.08 0.92 10.00
CA LEU A 83 12.16 1.14 8.90
C LEU A 83 12.84 1.81 7.69
N GLU A 84 13.69 2.80 7.93
CA GLU A 84 14.50 3.49 6.92
C GLU A 84 15.55 2.56 6.28
N SER A 85 16.18 1.68 7.07
CA SER A 85 17.13 0.68 6.57
C SER A 85 16.45 -0.35 5.66
N ILE A 86 15.18 -0.67 5.91
CA ILE A 86 14.37 -1.50 5.01
C ILE A 86 14.02 -0.71 3.73
N GLY A 87 13.90 0.61 3.83
CA GLY A 87 13.79 1.56 2.72
C GLY A 87 12.45 1.53 1.99
N GLY A 88 11.57 0.57 2.29
CA GLY A 88 10.23 0.50 1.73
C GLY A 88 9.56 -0.87 1.86
N PHE A 89 8.27 -0.91 1.56
CA PHE A 89 7.43 -2.09 1.67
C PHE A 89 6.51 -2.25 0.45
N VAL A 90 5.87 -3.41 0.35
CA VAL A 90 4.84 -3.71 -0.65
C VAL A 90 3.60 -4.21 0.07
N LEU A 91 2.42 -3.84 -0.44
CA LEU A 91 1.15 -4.41 0.00
C LEU A 91 0.74 -5.50 -0.98
N THR A 92 0.47 -6.69 -0.49
CA THR A 92 -0.03 -7.80 -1.31
C THR A 92 -1.54 -7.89 -1.17
N ALA A 93 -2.27 -7.79 -2.27
CA ALA A 93 -3.71 -8.04 -2.32
C ALA A 93 -3.98 -9.42 -2.92
N LYS A 94 -4.63 -10.29 -2.14
CA LYS A 94 -5.07 -11.61 -2.56
C LYS A 94 -6.57 -11.60 -2.82
N VAL A 95 -6.94 -11.89 -4.06
CA VAL A 95 -8.32 -12.10 -4.49
C VAL A 95 -8.63 -13.59 -4.38
N THR A 96 -9.80 -13.94 -3.84
CA THR A 96 -10.29 -15.33 -3.84
C THR A 96 -11.64 -15.38 -4.55
N GLU A 97 -11.66 -16.02 -5.71
CA GLU A 97 -12.86 -16.19 -6.53
C GLU A 97 -13.86 -17.16 -5.86
N ALA A 98 -15.13 -17.10 -6.27
CA ALA A 98 -16.16 -18.02 -5.80
C ALA A 98 -15.84 -19.50 -6.11
N SER A 99 -15.02 -19.74 -7.15
CA SER A 99 -14.50 -21.06 -7.52
C SER A 99 -13.48 -21.63 -6.52
N GLY A 100 -12.99 -20.81 -5.58
CA GLY A 100 -11.87 -21.13 -4.69
C GLY A 100 -10.50 -20.82 -5.29
N ALA A 101 -10.43 -20.42 -6.56
CA ALA A 101 -9.19 -19.95 -7.17
C ALA A 101 -8.73 -18.65 -6.51
N SER A 102 -7.42 -18.47 -6.33
CA SER A 102 -6.88 -17.24 -5.77
C SER A 102 -5.79 -16.64 -6.64
N SER A 103 -5.83 -15.31 -6.77
CA SER A 103 -4.85 -14.52 -7.50
C SER A 103 -4.29 -13.45 -6.57
N SER A 104 -2.99 -13.21 -6.63
CA SER A 104 -2.34 -12.17 -5.81
C SER A 104 -1.67 -11.13 -6.69
N ILE A 105 -1.74 -9.88 -6.27
CA ILE A 105 -0.97 -8.78 -6.85
C ILE A 105 -0.25 -8.01 -5.75
N ASN A 106 0.97 -7.59 -6.04
CA ASN A 106 1.71 -6.68 -5.19
C ASN A 106 1.52 -5.24 -5.66
N SER A 107 1.48 -4.31 -4.71
CA SER A 107 1.66 -2.90 -5.02
C SER A 107 3.08 -2.64 -5.54
N GLU A 108 3.26 -1.47 -6.14
CA GLU A 108 4.54 -0.81 -6.26
C GLU A 108 5.18 -0.71 -4.87
N ARG A 109 6.51 -0.74 -4.84
CA ARG A 109 7.26 -0.56 -3.59
C ARG A 109 7.09 0.86 -3.09
N ILE A 110 6.49 1.00 -1.92
CA ILE A 110 6.32 2.26 -1.23
C ILE A 110 7.60 2.53 -0.48
N LYS A 111 8.31 3.60 -0.86
CA LYS A 111 9.58 3.95 -0.21
C LYS A 111 9.31 4.65 1.11
N VAL A 112 10.08 4.31 2.14
CA VAL A 112 10.04 5.01 3.42
C VAL A 112 11.35 5.77 3.62
N THR A 113 11.27 7.04 3.99
CA THR A 113 12.44 7.92 4.17
C THR A 113 12.26 8.84 5.38
N ALA A 114 13.36 9.29 5.97
CA ALA A 114 13.42 10.19 7.14
C ALA A 114 12.89 11.63 6.93
N GLU A 115 12.27 11.92 5.80
CA GLU A 115 11.94 13.28 5.32
C GLU A 115 13.02 14.35 5.48
N SER A 116 13.72 14.61 4.38
CA SER A 116 13.88 15.98 3.86
C SER A 116 14.26 15.89 2.39
N GLU A 117 13.29 16.06 1.51
CA GLU A 117 13.51 16.77 0.25
C GLU A 117 12.27 17.62 -0.01
N THR A 118 12.41 18.92 0.23
CA THR A 118 11.57 19.96 -0.37
C THR A 118 11.34 19.59 -1.82
N ILE A 119 10.11 19.24 -2.21
CA ILE A 119 9.74 19.26 -3.63
C ILE A 119 9.68 20.74 -4.00
N LEU A 120 10.84 21.35 -4.25
CA LEU A 120 10.93 22.56 -5.01
C LEU A 120 10.55 22.12 -6.42
N ASN A 121 9.29 22.33 -6.80
CA ASN A 121 8.90 22.37 -8.21
C ASN A 121 9.65 23.55 -8.87
N VAL A 122 10.97 23.45 -9.04
CA VAL A 122 11.70 24.26 -10.01
C VAL A 122 11.28 23.74 -11.37
N LYS A 123 10.13 24.23 -11.82
CA LYS A 123 9.78 24.33 -13.22
C LYS A 123 10.84 25.25 -13.83
N LYS A 124 11.99 24.71 -14.23
CA LYS A 124 12.90 25.41 -15.15
C LYS A 124 12.15 25.53 -16.48
N HIS A 125 11.45 26.64 -16.66
CA HIS A 125 11.25 27.18 -18.00
C HIS A 125 12.52 27.97 -18.32
N SER A 126 13.28 27.47 -19.28
CA SER A 126 14.13 28.28 -20.13
C SER A 126 13.90 27.78 -21.55
#